data_AF-A0A225W0S7-F1
#
_entry.id   AF-A0A225W0S7-F1
#
_cell.length_a   1.000
_cell.length_b   1.000
_cell.length_c   1.000
_cell.angle_alpha   90.00
_cell.angle_beta   90.00
_cell.angle_gamma   90.00
#
_symmetry.space_group_name_H-M   'P 1'
#
loop_
_entity.id
_entity.type
_entity.pdbx_description
1 polymer ?
#
loop_
_entity_poly.entity_id
_entity_poly.type
_entity_poly.pdbx_seq_one_letter_code
_entity_poly.pdbx_strand_id
1 'polypeptide(L)'
;MWSHTTSCFKIAKLTGSSEICHYSFPRECESLSRIDESGFHSRRPPVYEYMNGFNPTIMGTFRCNHDVQLLLAGSGATDRIYYCCKHVTKTQKQTDSMAGVVLAAFQRREEREAIEKQNGSILPSATISRRRVGSMAFNTTNRQEVAGPLAVLYLLQSLCCYRSNDCCQLPLWENIKQLQGEGDYSCSLVEMSENGDNARDSTFCAVSILDNYLYRPHMCDIVNLYEFAARAFRRRKLAGTNPELFYLQGHPLKETHCMGMHVFESVPLITGFQIPRWKDDTLTSTRERYAAAALVLFRPFRCLEDLLEDAANSGDGWIQACLNWRNNRSDIAVEIMSNSDDYYAGKEKADRGDDCGLAFHSSELNYDSDESVNVVCLVPIFG
;
A
#
# COMPACT_ATOMS: atom_id res chain seq x y z
N MET A 1 -9.05 -14.05 36.80
CA MET A 1 -10.17 -14.81 36.22
C MET A 1 -10.59 -14.06 34.97
N TRP A 2 -10.52 -14.69 33.79
CA TRP A 2 -10.94 -14.05 32.55
C TRP A 2 -12.46 -14.09 32.46
N SER A 3 -13.08 -12.96 32.19
CA SER A 3 -14.54 -12.83 32.09
C SER A 3 -14.90 -12.18 30.76
N HIS A 4 -16.01 -12.60 30.18
CA HIS A 4 -16.55 -11.91 29.01
C HIS A 4 -16.90 -10.46 29.35
N THR A 5 -16.74 -9.59 28.36
CA THR A 5 -17.25 -8.22 28.36
C THR A 5 -18.53 -8.16 27.53
N THR A 6 -19.28 -7.06 27.64
CA THR A 6 -20.50 -6.84 26.83
C THR A 6 -20.22 -6.89 25.33
N SER A 7 -19.00 -6.55 24.90
CA SER A 7 -18.57 -6.69 23.51
C SER A 7 -18.56 -8.13 23.02
N CYS A 8 -18.37 -9.13 23.88
CA CYS A 8 -18.34 -10.55 23.50
C CYS A 8 -19.68 -11.07 22.97
N PHE A 9 -20.80 -10.43 23.34
CA PHE A 9 -22.16 -10.91 23.10
C PHE A 9 -22.90 -10.01 22.10
N LYS A 10 -22.33 -9.90 20.90
CA LYS A 10 -22.92 -9.18 19.77
C LYS A 10 -23.43 -10.18 18.76
N ILE A 11 -24.54 -9.84 18.08
CA ILE A 11 -25.04 -10.66 16.96
C ILE A 11 -23.97 -10.64 15.86
N ALA A 12 -23.27 -11.76 15.71
CA ALA A 12 -22.29 -11.97 14.66
C ALA A 12 -22.87 -12.87 13.58
N LYS A 13 -22.39 -12.71 12.34
CA LYS A 13 -22.74 -13.60 11.21
C LYS A 13 -22.47 -15.08 11.55
N LEU A 14 -21.37 -15.34 12.26
CA LEU A 14 -20.94 -16.69 12.63
C LEU A 14 -21.84 -17.35 13.68
N THR A 15 -22.30 -16.60 14.68
CA THR A 15 -23.11 -17.15 15.78
C THR A 15 -24.60 -17.06 15.51
N GLY A 16 -25.04 -16.13 14.66
CA GLY A 16 -26.46 -15.82 14.42
C GLY A 16 -27.21 -15.31 15.66
N SER A 17 -26.55 -15.22 16.81
CA SER A 17 -27.12 -14.89 18.11
C SER A 17 -26.13 -14.09 18.95
N SER A 18 -26.66 -13.31 19.90
CA SER A 18 -25.88 -12.64 20.95
C SER A 18 -25.65 -13.52 22.18
N GLU A 19 -26.17 -14.75 22.19
CA GLU A 19 -26.08 -15.65 23.35
C GLU A 19 -24.74 -16.39 23.40
N ILE A 20 -24.12 -16.58 22.22
CA ILE A 20 -22.82 -17.22 22.09
C ILE A 20 -21.76 -16.13 21.98
N CYS A 21 -20.62 -16.33 22.66
CA CYS A 21 -19.50 -15.42 22.49
C CYS A 21 -19.08 -15.41 21.02
N HIS A 22 -19.10 -14.24 20.39
CA HIS A 22 -18.74 -14.12 18.98
C HIS A 22 -17.25 -14.39 18.71
N TYR A 23 -16.42 -14.25 19.75
CA TYR A 23 -15.01 -14.67 19.73
C TYR A 23 -14.81 -16.16 20.02
N SER A 24 -15.92 -16.89 20.22
CA SER A 24 -16.01 -18.31 20.55
C SER A 24 -15.08 -18.74 21.68
N PHE A 25 -15.06 -17.89 22.71
CA PHE A 25 -14.54 -18.28 24.01
C PHE A 25 -15.66 -18.93 24.84
N PRO A 26 -15.35 -19.97 25.64
CA PRO A 26 -14.06 -20.67 25.72
C PRO A 26 -13.77 -21.50 24.46
N ARG A 27 -12.52 -21.48 23.99
CA ARG A 27 -12.08 -22.30 22.85
C ARG A 27 -11.80 -23.73 23.30
N GLU A 28 -11.99 -24.69 22.40
CA GLU A 28 -11.67 -26.10 22.65
C GLU A 28 -10.19 -26.30 23.01
N CYS A 29 -9.92 -27.20 23.95
CA CYS A 29 -8.55 -27.57 24.31
C CYS A 29 -7.93 -28.43 23.21
N GLU A 30 -6.69 -28.13 22.85
CA GLU A 30 -5.92 -28.93 21.90
C GLU A 30 -4.67 -29.47 22.58
N SER A 31 -4.50 -30.79 22.56
CA SER A 31 -3.38 -31.46 23.23
C SER A 31 -2.05 -31.26 22.50
N LEU A 32 -2.07 -31.04 21.19
CA LEU A 32 -0.92 -30.88 20.30
C LEU A 32 -1.22 -29.83 19.23
N SER A 33 -0.17 -29.13 18.78
CA SER A 33 -0.29 -28.25 17.62
C SER A 33 -0.38 -29.08 16.33
N ARG A 34 -1.24 -28.68 15.40
CA ARG A 34 -1.40 -29.34 14.09
C ARG A 34 -1.52 -28.33 12.95
N ILE A 35 -1.24 -28.80 11.74
CA ILE A 35 -1.47 -28.05 10.50
C ILE A 35 -2.36 -28.91 9.61
N ASP A 36 -3.42 -28.32 9.07
CA ASP A 36 -4.30 -28.93 8.08
C ASP A 36 -4.61 -27.91 6.97
N GLU A 37 -5.54 -28.24 6.05
CA GLU A 37 -5.96 -27.36 4.95
C GLU A 37 -6.51 -26.00 5.42
N SER A 38 -6.87 -25.91 6.71
CA SER A 38 -7.35 -24.68 7.33
C SER A 38 -6.29 -23.82 7.99
N GLY A 39 -5.07 -24.33 8.07
CA GLY A 39 -3.90 -23.65 8.61
C GLY A 39 -3.42 -24.24 9.93
N PHE A 40 -2.71 -23.41 10.69
CA PHE A 40 -2.06 -23.81 11.94
C PHE A 40 -2.99 -23.68 13.13
N HIS A 41 -3.13 -24.78 13.87
CA HIS A 41 -3.83 -24.84 15.15
C HIS A 41 -2.79 -25.02 16.26
N SER A 42 -2.72 -24.07 17.18
CA SER A 42 -1.77 -24.13 18.29
C SER A 42 -2.31 -25.00 19.43
N ARG A 43 -1.44 -25.82 20.02
CA ARG A 43 -1.69 -26.51 21.28
C ARG A 43 -2.31 -25.55 22.31
N ARG A 44 -3.43 -25.93 22.90
CA ARG A 44 -4.18 -25.17 23.90
C ARG A 44 -4.47 -26.06 25.12
N PRO A 45 -3.63 -26.03 26.16
CA PRO A 45 -3.88 -26.80 27.38
C PRO A 45 -5.06 -26.19 28.17
N PRO A 46 -5.61 -26.92 29.16
CA PRO A 46 -6.59 -26.37 30.09
C PRO A 46 -6.09 -25.07 30.73
N VAL A 47 -6.99 -24.14 31.05
CA VAL A 47 -6.73 -22.76 31.55
C VAL A 47 -6.40 -21.74 30.45
N TYR A 48 -6.13 -22.19 29.22
CA TYR A 48 -5.82 -21.33 28.08
C TYR A 48 -7.02 -21.14 27.14
N GLU A 49 -8.23 -21.57 27.55
CA GLU A 49 -9.44 -21.53 26.74
C GLU A 49 -9.85 -20.10 26.38
N TYR A 50 -9.45 -19.11 27.17
CA TYR A 50 -9.74 -17.68 27.01
C TYR A 50 -8.56 -16.86 26.47
N MET A 51 -7.46 -17.51 26.10
CA MET A 51 -6.28 -16.83 25.54
C MET A 51 -6.18 -17.11 24.04
N ASN A 52 -5.88 -16.06 23.28
CA ASN A 52 -5.59 -16.19 21.86
C ASN A 52 -4.18 -16.76 21.66
N GLY A 53 -3.79 -17.00 20.40
CA GLY A 53 -2.38 -17.26 20.11
C GLY A 53 -1.56 -16.03 20.55
N PHE A 54 -0.59 -16.18 21.44
CA PHE A 54 0.13 -15.03 21.99
C PHE A 54 1.65 -15.26 21.99
N ASN A 55 2.40 -14.17 21.91
CA ASN A 55 3.83 -14.17 22.14
C ASN A 55 4.10 -13.83 23.62
N PRO A 56 4.80 -14.68 24.40
CA PRO A 56 5.05 -14.44 25.83
C PRO A 56 5.73 -13.11 26.13
N THR A 57 6.65 -12.67 25.27
CA THR A 57 7.35 -11.39 25.43
C THR A 57 6.40 -10.21 25.25
N ILE A 58 5.58 -10.24 24.19
CA ILE A 58 4.57 -9.20 23.92
C ILE A 58 3.55 -9.16 25.07
N MET A 59 3.03 -10.31 25.48
CA MET A 59 2.08 -10.41 26.61
C MET A 59 2.68 -9.91 27.91
N GLY A 60 3.94 -10.25 28.23
CA GLY A 60 4.64 -9.74 29.41
C GLY A 60 4.88 -8.23 29.38
N THR A 61 5.07 -7.67 28.18
CA THR A 61 5.37 -6.25 27.96
C THR A 61 4.11 -5.38 28.02
N PHE A 62 3.09 -5.71 27.24
CA PHE A 62 1.86 -4.91 27.14
C PHE A 62 0.79 -5.33 28.14
N ARG A 63 0.91 -6.52 28.74
CA ARG A 63 -0.04 -7.08 29.72
C ARG A 63 -1.48 -7.14 29.20
N CYS A 64 -1.65 -7.33 27.89
CA CYS A 64 -2.94 -7.55 27.26
C CYS A 64 -2.94 -8.82 26.41
N ASN A 65 -4.14 -9.34 26.13
CA ASN A 65 -4.32 -10.52 25.28
C ASN A 65 -4.12 -10.08 23.82
N HIS A 66 -3.13 -10.65 23.16
CA HIS A 66 -2.84 -10.39 21.74
C HIS A 66 -3.28 -11.60 20.92
N ASP A 67 -3.64 -11.38 19.67
CA ASP A 67 -3.95 -12.45 18.73
C ASP A 67 -2.88 -12.53 17.63
N VAL A 68 -1.93 -13.43 17.83
CA VAL A 68 -0.85 -13.75 16.89
C VAL A 68 -1.27 -14.97 16.09
N GLN A 69 -1.37 -14.79 14.78
CA GLN A 69 -1.77 -15.84 13.85
C GLN A 69 -0.69 -16.06 12.79
N LEU A 70 -0.48 -17.33 12.42
CA LEU A 70 0.38 -17.70 11.31
C LEU A 70 -0.44 -17.72 10.01
N LEU A 71 -0.01 -16.95 9.01
CA LEU A 71 -0.60 -16.96 7.68
C LEU A 71 0.13 -18.00 6.83
N LEU A 72 -0.53 -19.13 6.55
CA LEU A 72 -0.03 -20.20 5.69
C LEU A 72 -0.86 -20.24 4.39
N ALA A 73 -0.27 -20.72 3.30
CA ALA A 73 -0.96 -20.88 2.01
C ALA A 73 -2.14 -21.87 2.11
N GLY A 74 -3.17 -21.71 1.26
CA GLY A 74 -4.37 -22.56 1.23
C GLY A 74 -5.68 -21.77 1.07
N SER A 75 -6.81 -22.47 1.08
CA SER A 75 -8.13 -21.85 0.90
C SER A 75 -8.51 -20.88 2.04
N GLY A 76 -8.00 -21.10 3.26
CA GLY A 76 -8.11 -20.16 4.37
C GLY A 76 -7.14 -18.98 4.28
N ALA A 77 -6.14 -19.03 3.40
CA ALA A 77 -5.20 -17.93 3.18
C ALA A 77 -5.86 -16.77 2.43
N THR A 78 -6.73 -17.06 1.44
CA THR A 78 -7.44 -16.02 0.68
C THR A 78 -8.32 -15.16 1.57
N ASP A 79 -8.95 -15.79 2.56
CA ASP A 79 -9.87 -15.12 3.49
C ASP A 79 -9.07 -14.21 4.44
N ARG A 80 -7.90 -14.68 4.89
CA ARG A 80 -6.96 -13.90 5.69
C ARG A 80 -6.34 -12.74 4.91
N ILE A 81 -5.95 -12.95 3.65
CA ILE A 81 -5.44 -11.89 2.76
C ILE A 81 -6.51 -10.82 2.59
N TYR A 82 -7.74 -11.21 2.25
CA TYR A 82 -8.85 -10.26 2.13
C TYR A 82 -9.10 -9.50 3.43
N TYR A 83 -9.14 -10.17 4.58
CA TYR A 83 -9.30 -9.53 5.89
C TYR A 83 -8.17 -8.53 6.18
N CYS A 84 -6.91 -8.96 6.09
CA CYS A 84 -5.76 -8.10 6.34
C CYS A 84 -5.78 -6.87 5.43
N CYS A 85 -6.00 -7.07 4.12
CA CYS A 85 -6.13 -5.97 3.18
C CYS A 85 -7.29 -5.04 3.57
N LYS A 86 -8.50 -5.57 3.80
CA LYS A 86 -9.70 -4.79 4.17
C LYS A 86 -9.45 -3.89 5.38
N HIS A 87 -8.79 -4.41 6.42
CA HIS A 87 -8.55 -3.66 7.65
C HIS A 87 -7.40 -2.65 7.52
N VAL A 88 -6.30 -3.02 6.85
CA VAL A 88 -5.18 -2.09 6.62
C VAL A 88 -5.56 -0.97 5.67
N THR A 89 -6.45 -1.23 4.71
CA THR A 89 -6.97 -0.21 3.79
C THR A 89 -8.25 0.46 4.30
N LYS A 90 -8.73 0.14 5.51
CA LYS A 90 -9.93 0.80 6.06
C LYS A 90 -9.56 2.25 6.33
N THR A 91 -10.21 3.18 5.63
CA THR A 91 -10.03 4.60 5.88
C THR A 91 -10.38 4.88 7.33
N GLN A 92 -9.41 5.36 8.11
CA GLN A 92 -9.68 5.82 9.46
C GLN A 92 -10.66 6.99 9.36
N LYS A 93 -11.83 6.89 10.00
CA LYS A 93 -12.79 8.00 10.06
C LYS A 93 -12.07 9.17 10.69
N GLN A 94 -11.83 10.22 9.89
CA GLN A 94 -11.37 11.48 10.45
C GLN A 94 -12.55 12.10 11.19
N THR A 95 -12.52 12.00 12.52
CA THR A 95 -13.56 12.56 13.39
C THR A 95 -13.62 14.09 13.27
N ASP A 96 -12.51 14.71 12.86
CA ASP A 96 -12.37 16.14 12.59
C ASP A 96 -11.89 16.39 11.15
N SER A 97 -12.35 17.48 10.53
CA SER A 97 -11.71 17.98 9.30
C SER A 97 -10.27 18.40 9.59
N MET A 98 -9.30 17.64 9.07
CA MET A 98 -7.87 17.99 9.21
C MET A 98 -7.60 19.43 8.77
N ALA A 99 -8.17 19.85 7.64
CA ALA A 99 -8.03 21.22 7.15
C ALA A 99 -8.59 22.25 8.14
N GLY A 100 -9.74 21.95 8.76
CA GLY A 100 -10.34 22.81 9.79
C GLY A 100 -9.47 22.91 11.05
N VAL A 101 -8.92 21.79 11.53
CA VAL A 101 -8.01 21.76 12.69
C VAL A 101 -6.73 22.54 12.41
N VAL A 102 -6.12 22.33 11.25
CA VAL A 102 -4.91 23.04 10.78
C VAL A 102 -5.18 24.54 10.69
N LEU A 103 -6.29 24.94 10.06
CA LEU A 103 -6.64 26.34 9.88
C LEU A 103 -6.89 27.03 11.22
N ALA A 104 -7.65 26.41 12.13
CA ALA A 104 -7.88 26.96 13.47
C ALA A 104 -6.57 27.08 14.27
N ALA A 105 -5.66 26.10 14.16
CA ALA A 105 -4.35 26.14 14.81
C ALA A 105 -3.44 27.25 14.25
N PHE A 106 -3.54 27.52 12.95
CA PHE A 106 -2.85 28.62 12.29
C PHE A 106 -3.39 29.98 12.75
N GLN A 107 -4.71 30.18 12.70
CA GLN A 107 -5.37 31.44 13.10
C GLN A 107 -5.07 31.80 14.56
N ARG A 108 -5.20 30.84 15.49
CA ARG A 108 -4.83 31.05 16.92
C ARG A 108 -3.36 31.38 17.13
N ARG A 109 -2.48 31.00 16.20
CA ARG A 109 -1.06 31.35 16.27
C ARG A 109 -0.83 32.77 15.74
N GLU A 110 -1.51 33.16 14.66
CA GLU A 110 -1.47 34.55 14.15
C GLU A 110 -1.98 35.56 15.18
N GLU A 111 -3.08 35.26 15.88
CA GLU A 111 -3.61 36.12 16.95
C GLU A 111 -2.60 36.32 18.08
N ARG A 112 -1.93 35.24 18.51
CA ARG A 112 -0.87 35.32 19.53
C ARG A 112 0.33 36.14 19.07
N GLU A 113 0.71 36.03 17.81
CA GLU A 113 1.79 36.84 17.23
C GLU A 113 1.42 38.32 17.18
N ALA A 114 0.17 38.66 16.89
CA ALA A 114 -0.31 40.04 16.93
C ALA A 114 -0.20 40.62 18.35
N ILE A 115 -0.55 39.85 19.39
CA ILE A 115 -0.40 40.24 20.80
C ILE A 115 1.08 40.36 21.20
N GLU A 116 1.92 39.38 20.84
CA GLU A 116 3.37 39.42 21.10
C GLU A 116 4.03 40.67 20.46
N LYS A 117 3.58 41.04 19.25
CA LYS A 117 4.04 42.24 18.55
C LYS A 117 3.59 43.53 19.24
N GLN A 118 2.36 43.58 19.77
CA GLN A 118 1.90 44.71 20.58
C GLN A 118 2.71 44.87 21.88
N ASN A 119 3.18 43.76 22.45
CA ASN A 119 4.04 43.75 23.62
C ASN A 119 5.54 44.02 23.32
N GLY A 120 5.87 44.45 22.09
CA GLY A 120 7.23 44.85 21.70
C GLY A 120 8.16 43.70 21.29
N SER A 121 7.66 42.46 21.16
CA SER A 121 8.47 41.33 20.70
C SER A 121 8.63 41.38 19.18
N ILE A 122 9.88 41.46 18.70
CA ILE A 122 10.22 41.36 17.27
C ILE A 122 10.88 40.01 17.04
N LEU A 123 10.16 39.12 16.34
CA LEU A 123 10.64 37.80 15.97
C LEU A 123 11.07 37.76 14.51
N PRO A 124 12.19 37.10 14.17
CA PRO A 124 12.57 36.86 12.77
C PRO A 124 11.48 36.07 12.03
N SER A 125 11.29 36.38 10.74
CA SER A 125 10.29 35.74 9.86
C SER A 125 10.38 34.20 9.88
N ALA A 126 11.59 33.64 9.80
CA ALA A 126 11.81 32.19 9.87
C ALA A 126 11.31 31.57 11.18
N THR A 127 11.39 32.29 12.31
CA THR A 127 10.89 31.82 13.60
C THR A 127 9.37 31.86 13.66
N ILE A 128 8.74 32.88 13.06
CA ILE A 128 7.28 32.96 12.91
C ILE A 128 6.77 31.79 12.06
N SER A 129 7.37 31.55 10.90
CA SER A 129 7.01 30.42 10.03
C SER A 129 7.13 29.07 10.75
N ARG A 130 8.25 28.82 11.45
CA ARG A 130 8.45 27.59 12.22
C ARG A 130 7.39 27.40 13.31
N ARG A 131 7.03 28.47 14.03
CA ARG A 131 5.99 28.40 15.08
C ARG A 131 4.60 28.12 14.53
N ARG A 132 4.26 28.69 13.37
CA ARG A 132 3.00 28.40 12.66
C ARG A 132 2.94 26.95 12.20
N VAL A 133 3.99 26.45 11.54
CA VAL A 133 4.11 25.05 11.13
C VAL A 133 4.05 24.10 12.33
N GLY A 134 4.78 24.41 13.40
CA GLY A 134 4.76 23.63 14.64
C GLY A 134 3.39 23.60 15.31
N SER A 135 2.65 24.71 15.33
CA SER A 135 1.28 24.77 15.86
C SER A 135 0.33 23.87 15.04
N MET A 136 0.41 23.94 13.72
CA MET A 136 -0.40 23.11 12.82
C MET A 136 -0.09 21.63 13.06
N ALA A 137 1.19 21.25 13.02
CA ALA A 137 1.64 19.87 13.24
C ALA A 137 1.23 19.34 14.62
N PHE A 138 1.40 20.13 15.69
CA PHE A 138 1.00 19.71 17.03
C PHE A 138 -0.50 19.46 17.13
N ASN A 139 -1.33 20.35 16.59
CA ASN A 139 -2.79 20.18 16.69
C ASN A 139 -3.30 19.01 15.86
N THR A 140 -2.64 18.67 14.75
CA THR A 140 -3.01 17.48 13.96
C THR A 140 -2.56 16.18 14.61
N THR A 141 -1.41 16.15 15.27
CA THR A 141 -0.86 14.92 15.86
C THR A 141 -1.29 14.68 17.31
N ASN A 142 -1.59 15.73 18.09
CA ASN A 142 -1.93 15.60 19.51
C ASN A 142 -3.26 14.85 19.76
N ARG A 143 -4.08 14.66 18.73
CA ARG A 143 -5.32 13.88 18.79
C ARG A 143 -5.17 12.47 18.21
N GLN A 144 -3.98 12.12 17.72
CA GLN A 144 -3.74 10.80 17.16
C GLN A 144 -3.26 9.85 18.26
N GLU A 145 -4.10 8.88 18.60
CA GLU A 145 -3.66 7.74 19.39
C GLU A 145 -2.88 6.77 18.50
N VAL A 146 -1.72 6.34 18.99
CA VAL A 146 -0.88 5.36 18.32
C VAL A 146 -0.80 4.14 19.22
N ALA A 147 -1.07 2.95 18.67
CA ALA A 147 -0.94 1.71 19.43
C ALA A 147 0.49 1.57 20.00
N GLY A 148 0.60 1.13 21.25
CA GLY A 148 1.90 0.95 21.93
C GLY A 148 2.96 0.21 21.09
N PRO A 149 2.64 -0.92 20.44
CA PRO A 149 3.57 -1.60 19.54
C PRO A 149 4.06 -0.72 18.39
N LEU A 150 3.17 0.05 17.77
CA LEU A 150 3.48 0.95 16.65
C LEU A 150 4.40 2.10 17.10
N ALA A 151 4.16 2.67 18.28
CA ALA A 151 5.03 3.69 18.86
C ALA A 151 6.45 3.16 19.12
N VAL A 152 6.57 1.93 19.64
CA VAL A 152 7.87 1.28 19.88
C VAL A 152 8.62 1.04 18.57
N LEU A 153 7.93 0.62 17.49
CA LEU A 153 8.54 0.44 16.17
C LEU A 153 9.15 1.75 15.65
N TYR A 154 8.40 2.85 15.74
CA TYR A 154 8.92 4.16 15.34
C TYR A 154 10.14 4.59 16.17
N LEU A 155 10.13 4.36 17.49
CA LEU A 155 11.25 4.73 18.35
C LEU A 155 12.51 3.90 18.08
N LEU A 156 12.36 2.62 17.74
CA LEU A 156 13.49 1.72 17.52
C LEU A 156 14.03 1.77 16.08
N GLN A 157 13.19 2.01 15.08
CA GLN A 157 13.56 1.87 13.67
C GLN A 157 13.26 3.08 12.80
N SER A 158 12.62 4.12 13.34
CA SER A 158 12.08 5.23 12.55
C SER A 158 11.07 4.77 11.48
N LEU A 159 10.49 3.57 11.63
CA LEU A 159 9.52 2.96 10.72
C LEU A 159 8.38 2.32 11.51
N CYS A 160 7.20 2.24 10.89
CA CYS A 160 6.01 1.61 11.48
C CYS A 160 5.91 0.09 11.29
N CYS A 161 6.84 -0.51 10.56
CA CYS A 161 6.75 -1.91 10.17
C CYS A 161 8.14 -2.53 9.96
N TYR A 162 8.18 -3.86 10.05
CA TYR A 162 9.27 -4.65 9.49
C TYR A 162 8.94 -4.95 8.04
N ARG A 163 9.91 -4.79 7.16
CA ARG A 163 9.78 -5.14 5.74
C ARG A 163 11.08 -5.78 5.26
N SER A 164 10.95 -6.86 4.49
CA SER A 164 12.09 -7.51 3.83
C SER A 164 12.58 -6.71 2.62
N ASN A 165 11.68 -5.94 2.01
CA ASN A 165 11.93 -5.19 0.78
C ASN A 165 11.44 -3.75 0.94
N ASP A 166 12.10 -2.84 0.23
CA ASP A 166 11.60 -1.49 0.03
C ASP A 166 10.38 -1.50 -0.89
N CYS A 167 9.56 -0.46 -0.81
CA CYS A 167 8.42 -0.27 -1.68
C CYS A 167 8.59 1.00 -2.51
N CYS A 168 8.21 0.96 -3.78
CA CYS A 168 8.20 2.13 -4.66
C CYS A 168 6.78 2.41 -5.17
N GLN A 169 6.47 3.68 -5.48
CA GLN A 169 5.15 4.04 -5.99
C GLN A 169 5.11 3.83 -7.50
N LEU A 170 4.06 3.15 -7.99
CA LEU A 170 3.79 2.96 -9.42
C LEU A 170 2.38 3.48 -9.76
N PRO A 171 2.24 4.76 -10.15
CA PRO A 171 0.95 5.38 -10.42
C PRO A 171 0.39 4.93 -11.78
N LEU A 172 -0.21 3.74 -11.81
CA LEU A 172 -0.75 3.10 -13.01
C LEU A 172 -1.74 4.00 -13.76
N TRP A 173 -2.67 4.64 -13.04
CA TRP A 173 -3.67 5.50 -13.66
C TRP A 173 -3.06 6.71 -14.38
N GLU A 174 -2.05 7.33 -13.75
CA GLU A 174 -1.33 8.48 -14.34
C GLU A 174 -0.50 8.03 -15.55
N ASN A 175 0.12 6.85 -15.49
CA ASN A 175 0.86 6.28 -16.62
C ASN A 175 -0.07 5.97 -17.81
N ILE A 176 -1.26 5.43 -17.57
CA ILE A 176 -2.25 5.17 -18.62
C ILE A 176 -2.68 6.48 -19.29
N LYS A 177 -3.03 7.51 -18.50
CA LYS A 177 -3.37 8.84 -19.03
C LYS A 177 -2.25 9.44 -19.88
N GLN A 178 -1.02 9.39 -19.37
CA GLN A 178 0.15 9.89 -20.10
C GLN A 178 0.34 9.12 -21.43
N LEU A 179 0.17 7.80 -21.45
CA LEU A 179 0.27 6.99 -22.67
C LEU A 179 -0.81 7.32 -23.70
N GLN A 180 -2.03 7.57 -23.23
CA GLN A 180 -3.16 7.90 -24.10
C GLN A 180 -3.14 9.37 -24.56
N GLY A 181 -2.25 10.20 -24.01
CA GLY A 181 -2.24 11.64 -24.26
C GLY A 181 -3.49 12.34 -23.68
N GLU A 182 -4.12 11.74 -22.67
CA GLU A 182 -5.38 12.19 -22.10
C GLU A 182 -5.18 13.04 -20.85
N GLY A 183 -5.47 14.34 -20.97
CA GLY A 183 -5.54 15.28 -19.85
C GLY A 183 -4.23 15.48 -19.10
N ASP A 184 -4.34 16.09 -17.91
CA ASP A 184 -3.19 16.33 -17.04
C ASP A 184 -2.84 15.06 -16.26
N TYR A 185 -1.54 14.81 -16.12
CA TYR A 185 -0.97 13.69 -15.37
C TYR A 185 0.16 14.16 -14.44
N SER A 186 0.38 13.39 -13.38
CA SER A 186 1.31 13.73 -12.30
C SER A 186 2.78 13.54 -12.71
N CYS A 187 3.60 14.56 -12.48
CA CYS A 187 5.04 14.56 -12.75
C CYS A 187 5.86 14.99 -11.54
N SER A 188 7.12 14.58 -11.48
CA SER A 188 8.10 15.14 -10.56
C SER A 188 8.83 16.30 -11.20
N LEU A 189 8.96 17.43 -10.49
CA LEU A 189 9.86 18.51 -10.90
C LEU A 189 11.29 18.16 -10.47
N VAL A 190 12.19 18.03 -11.45
CA VAL A 190 13.58 17.63 -11.25
C VAL A 190 14.50 18.76 -11.67
N GLU A 191 15.44 19.10 -10.81
CA GLU A 191 16.45 20.11 -11.09
C GLU A 191 17.49 19.59 -12.08
N MET A 192 17.79 20.38 -13.11
CA MET A 192 18.74 20.07 -14.18
C MET A 192 20.18 20.52 -13.88
N SER A 193 20.35 21.53 -13.02
CA SER A 193 21.60 22.30 -12.88
C SER A 193 22.86 21.43 -12.71
N GLU A 194 23.82 21.67 -13.62
CA GLU A 194 25.25 21.48 -13.45
C GLU A 194 25.87 22.88 -13.29
N ASN A 195 26.54 23.12 -12.17
CA ASN A 195 27.40 24.29 -11.89
C ASN A 195 26.74 25.68 -11.77
N GLY A 196 26.69 26.17 -10.53
CA GLY A 196 26.65 27.60 -10.21
C GLY A 196 26.16 27.85 -8.79
N ASP A 197 27.02 28.44 -7.95
CA ASP A 197 26.76 28.87 -6.55
C ASP A 197 25.58 29.86 -6.37
N ASN A 198 24.79 30.13 -7.41
CA ASN A 198 23.66 31.03 -7.40
C ASN A 198 22.35 30.24 -7.51
N ALA A 199 21.68 30.02 -6.39
CA ALA A 199 20.37 29.37 -6.27
C ALA A 199 19.20 30.06 -7.01
N ARG A 200 19.47 31.03 -7.90
CA ARG A 200 18.47 31.80 -8.65
C ARG A 200 18.27 31.31 -10.10
N ASP A 201 19.15 30.46 -10.64
CA ASP A 201 19.10 29.99 -12.04
C ASP A 201 18.84 28.47 -12.19
N SER A 202 18.35 27.81 -11.13
CA SER A 202 17.99 26.39 -11.20
C SER A 202 16.89 26.14 -12.23
N THR A 203 17.26 25.49 -13.34
CA THR A 203 16.30 25.05 -14.35
C THR A 203 15.68 23.72 -13.90
N PHE A 204 14.34 23.65 -13.92
CA PHE A 204 13.60 22.44 -13.56
C PHE A 204 12.93 21.84 -14.79
N CYS A 205 12.80 20.51 -14.79
CA CYS A 205 12.10 19.77 -15.82
C CYS A 205 11.07 18.84 -15.17
N ALA A 206 9.86 18.78 -15.74
CA ALA A 206 8.81 17.86 -15.31
C ALA A 206 9.04 16.49 -15.95
N VAL A 207 9.20 15.46 -15.11
CA VAL A 207 9.49 14.08 -15.55
C VAL A 207 8.67 13.09 -14.73
N SER A 208 8.00 12.17 -15.42
CA SER A 208 7.25 11.07 -14.80
C SER A 208 8.09 9.79 -14.67
N ILE A 209 7.53 8.77 -14.00
CA ILE A 209 8.16 7.44 -14.00
C ILE A 209 8.08 6.78 -15.37
N LEU A 210 7.01 7.05 -16.11
CA LEU A 210 6.80 6.54 -17.45
C LEU A 210 7.84 7.11 -18.42
N ASP A 211 8.22 8.38 -18.32
CA ASP A 211 9.32 8.94 -19.13
C ASP A 211 10.62 8.15 -18.96
N ASN A 212 10.99 7.85 -17.71
CA ASN A 212 12.19 7.05 -17.43
C ASN A 212 12.11 5.66 -18.07
N TYR A 213 10.91 5.07 -18.11
CA TYR A 213 10.66 3.75 -18.68
C TYR A 213 10.62 3.77 -20.22
N LEU A 214 9.90 4.70 -20.84
CA LEU A 214 9.76 4.79 -22.31
C LEU A 214 11.11 5.04 -22.98
N TYR A 215 11.97 5.84 -22.35
CA TYR A 215 13.32 6.14 -22.83
C TYR A 215 14.41 5.37 -22.07
N ARG A 216 14.07 4.24 -21.43
CA ARG A 216 15.04 3.35 -20.78
C ARG A 216 16.12 2.89 -21.77
N PRO A 217 17.34 2.53 -21.32
CA PRO A 217 18.38 2.04 -22.22
C PRO A 217 18.00 0.71 -22.91
N HIS A 218 18.64 0.39 -24.03
CA HIS A 218 18.34 -0.81 -24.83
C HIS A 218 18.50 -2.13 -24.07
N MET A 219 19.40 -2.19 -23.08
CA MET A 219 19.55 -3.38 -22.24
C MET A 219 18.28 -3.73 -21.44
N CYS A 220 17.34 -2.79 -21.33
CA CYS A 220 16.05 -2.98 -20.68
C CYS A 220 14.88 -3.13 -21.67
N ASP A 221 15.12 -3.32 -22.98
CA ASP A 221 14.05 -3.41 -24.00
C ASP A 221 12.99 -4.46 -23.65
N ILE A 222 13.42 -5.61 -23.12
CA ILE A 222 12.56 -6.74 -22.74
C ILE A 222 11.90 -6.61 -21.37
N VAL A 223 12.21 -5.57 -20.59
CA VAL A 223 11.71 -5.38 -19.23
C VAL A 223 10.38 -4.64 -19.29
N ASN A 224 9.36 -5.15 -18.61
CA ASN A 224 8.06 -4.47 -18.47
C ASN A 224 8.10 -3.35 -17.41
N LEU A 225 7.04 -2.54 -17.34
CA LEU A 225 6.98 -1.38 -16.46
C LEU A 225 7.06 -1.77 -14.97
N TYR A 226 6.42 -2.87 -14.57
CA TYR A 226 6.45 -3.35 -13.19
C TYR A 226 7.87 -3.72 -12.75
N GLU A 227 8.56 -4.57 -13.54
CA GLU A 227 9.94 -4.97 -13.25
C GLU A 227 10.92 -3.80 -13.32
N PHE A 228 10.70 -2.87 -14.25
CA PHE A 228 11.50 -1.65 -14.33
C PHE A 228 11.34 -0.81 -13.07
N ALA A 229 10.10 -0.59 -12.59
CA ALA A 229 9.86 0.15 -11.35
C ALA A 229 10.44 -0.56 -10.11
N ALA A 230 10.49 -1.89 -10.11
CA ALA A 230 11.07 -2.68 -9.03
C ALA A 230 12.60 -2.58 -8.96
N ARG A 231 13.26 -2.50 -10.12
CA ARG A 231 14.72 -2.65 -10.25
C ARG A 231 15.46 -1.35 -10.54
N ALA A 232 14.84 -0.39 -11.21
CA ALA A 232 15.50 0.80 -11.72
C ALA A 232 15.07 2.06 -10.97
N PHE A 233 16.01 2.99 -10.84
CA PHE A 233 15.75 4.33 -10.32
C PHE A 233 16.49 5.38 -11.15
N ARG A 234 16.03 6.63 -11.08
CA ARG A 234 16.70 7.75 -11.72
C ARG A 234 17.81 8.29 -10.83
N ARG A 235 18.99 8.57 -11.40
CA ARG A 235 20.09 9.24 -10.71
C ARG A 235 20.83 10.23 -11.62
N ARG A 236 21.52 11.21 -11.03
CA ARG A 236 22.41 12.12 -11.78
C ARG A 236 23.57 11.33 -12.41
N LYS A 237 24.00 11.77 -13.59
CA LYS A 237 25.23 11.27 -14.19
C LYS A 237 26.42 11.73 -13.35
N LEU A 238 27.44 10.88 -13.29
CA LEU A 238 28.72 11.18 -12.68
C LEU A 238 29.80 10.97 -13.72
N ALA A 239 30.96 11.58 -13.54
CA ALA A 239 32.12 11.32 -14.38
C ALA A 239 32.43 9.81 -14.39
N GLY A 240 32.51 9.21 -15.59
CA GLY A 240 32.75 7.78 -15.75
C GLY A 240 31.52 6.87 -15.62
N THR A 241 30.29 7.41 -15.53
CA THR A 241 29.08 6.57 -15.64
C THR A 241 29.08 5.80 -16.96
N ASN A 242 28.81 4.49 -16.92
CA ASN A 242 28.66 3.64 -18.10
C ASN A 242 27.58 4.20 -19.05
N PRO A 243 27.91 4.51 -20.33
CA PRO A 243 26.94 4.98 -21.32
C PRO A 243 25.77 4.04 -21.59
N GLU A 244 25.91 2.74 -21.33
CA GLU A 244 24.80 1.78 -21.46
C GLU A 244 23.64 2.04 -20.50
N LEU A 245 23.87 2.85 -19.45
CA LEU A 245 22.83 3.26 -18.50
C LEU A 245 22.16 4.59 -18.88
N PHE A 246 22.56 5.23 -19.98
CA PHE A 246 22.01 6.51 -20.39
C PHE A 246 20.63 6.35 -21.02
N TYR A 247 19.74 7.30 -20.68
CA TYR A 247 18.44 7.37 -21.32
C TYR A 247 18.58 7.64 -22.82
N LEU A 248 17.63 7.10 -23.60
CA LEU A 248 17.59 7.26 -25.04
C LEU A 248 17.21 8.69 -25.44
N GLN A 249 17.35 8.96 -26.75
CA GLN A 249 16.93 10.23 -27.34
C GLN A 249 15.45 10.49 -27.09
N GLY A 250 15.11 11.71 -26.65
CA GLY A 250 13.76 12.14 -26.30
C GLY A 250 13.48 12.21 -24.79
N HIS A 251 14.32 11.60 -23.95
CA HIS A 251 14.16 11.72 -22.50
C HIS A 251 14.42 13.16 -22.02
N PRO A 252 13.54 13.77 -21.19
CA PRO A 252 13.70 15.17 -20.78
C PRO A 252 14.98 15.45 -19.97
N LEU A 253 15.50 14.44 -19.25
CA LEU A 253 16.73 14.53 -18.46
C LEU A 253 17.92 13.80 -19.10
N LYS A 254 17.86 13.53 -20.41
CA LYS A 254 18.88 12.71 -21.10
C LYS A 254 20.29 13.18 -20.80
N GLU A 255 20.53 14.49 -20.80
CA GLU A 255 21.88 15.05 -20.65
C GLU A 255 22.41 14.95 -19.22
N THR A 256 21.55 15.14 -18.21
CA THR A 256 21.94 15.31 -16.80
C THR A 256 21.77 14.04 -15.94
N HIS A 257 20.88 13.13 -16.33
CA HIS A 257 20.52 11.94 -15.55
C HIS A 257 20.67 10.65 -16.36
N CYS A 258 20.73 9.54 -15.63
CA CYS A 258 20.81 8.19 -16.17
C CYS A 258 20.05 7.21 -15.27
N MET A 259 19.92 5.98 -15.74
CA MET A 259 19.37 4.88 -14.97
C MET A 259 20.37 4.37 -13.92
N GLY A 260 19.89 4.15 -12.71
CA GLY A 260 20.53 3.33 -11.69
C GLY A 260 19.75 2.04 -11.49
N MET A 261 20.41 1.02 -10.95
CA MET A 261 19.81 -0.27 -10.61
C MET A 261 19.91 -0.48 -9.11
N HIS A 262 18.81 -0.86 -8.47
CA HIS A 262 18.81 -1.21 -7.07
C HIS A 262 19.61 -2.50 -6.84
N VAL A 263 20.29 -2.58 -5.70
CA VAL A 263 20.98 -3.81 -5.26
C VAL A 263 19.96 -4.89 -4.89
N PHE A 264 18.85 -4.48 -4.28
CA PHE A 264 17.73 -5.34 -3.92
C PHE A 264 16.46 -4.79 -4.56
N GLU A 265 15.61 -5.68 -5.09
CA GLU A 265 14.37 -5.27 -5.74
C GLU A 265 13.42 -4.63 -4.72
N SER A 266 12.86 -3.48 -5.13
CA SER A 266 11.73 -2.87 -4.44
C SER A 266 10.43 -3.47 -4.95
N VAL A 267 9.40 -3.51 -4.10
CA VAL A 267 8.05 -3.95 -4.47
C VAL A 267 7.24 -2.75 -4.98
N PRO A 268 6.83 -2.72 -6.26
CA PRO A 268 5.96 -1.68 -6.79
C PRO A 268 4.57 -1.70 -6.14
N LEU A 269 4.21 -0.59 -5.51
CA LEU A 269 2.87 -0.28 -5.01
C LEU A 269 2.07 0.38 -6.12
N ILE A 270 1.20 -0.41 -6.74
CA ILE A 270 0.34 0.04 -7.83
C ILE A 270 -0.73 0.97 -7.26
N THR A 271 -0.76 2.22 -7.73
CA THR A 271 -1.73 3.24 -7.30
C THR A 271 -2.58 3.77 -8.44
N GLY A 272 -3.70 4.41 -8.10
CA GLY A 272 -4.71 4.85 -9.04
C GLY A 272 -6.01 4.12 -8.78
N PHE A 273 -6.39 3.23 -9.70
CA PHE A 273 -7.61 2.45 -9.56
C PHE A 273 -7.35 1.00 -9.15
N GLN A 274 -8.34 0.39 -8.48
CA GLN A 274 -8.31 -1.02 -8.16
C GLN A 274 -8.45 -1.85 -9.45
N ILE A 275 -7.42 -2.63 -9.79
CA ILE A 275 -7.41 -3.51 -10.98
C ILE A 275 -8.54 -4.54 -10.82
N PRO A 276 -9.57 -4.53 -11.68
CA PRO A 276 -10.71 -5.42 -11.52
C PRO A 276 -10.33 -6.88 -11.81
N ARG A 277 -11.11 -7.84 -11.32
CA ARG A 277 -10.96 -9.25 -11.71
C ARG A 277 -11.49 -9.46 -13.13
N TRP A 278 -10.77 -10.22 -13.95
CA TRP A 278 -11.30 -10.64 -15.25
C TRP A 278 -12.43 -11.67 -15.09
N LYS A 279 -13.61 -11.36 -15.64
CA LYS A 279 -14.69 -12.33 -15.85
C LYS A 279 -15.38 -12.06 -17.18
N ASP A 280 -15.70 -13.12 -17.90
CA ASP A 280 -16.28 -13.01 -19.25
C ASP A 280 -17.67 -12.38 -19.27
N ASP A 281 -18.40 -12.44 -18.15
CA ASP A 281 -19.75 -11.90 -17.96
C ASP A 281 -19.79 -10.44 -17.49
N THR A 282 -18.63 -9.82 -17.24
CA THR A 282 -18.57 -8.41 -16.77
C THR A 282 -18.64 -7.39 -17.91
N LEU A 283 -19.07 -6.17 -17.55
CA LEU A 283 -19.14 -5.03 -18.47
C LEU A 283 -17.84 -4.85 -19.26
N THR A 284 -17.96 -4.49 -20.55
CA THR A 284 -16.81 -4.26 -21.43
C THR A 284 -15.82 -3.24 -20.84
N SER A 285 -16.30 -2.15 -20.25
CA SER A 285 -15.44 -1.15 -19.61
C SER A 285 -14.62 -1.70 -18.42
N THR A 286 -15.13 -2.71 -17.71
CA THR A 286 -14.37 -3.40 -16.65
C THR A 286 -13.27 -4.27 -17.26
N ARG A 287 -13.57 -4.99 -18.33
CA ARG A 287 -12.60 -5.82 -19.06
C ARG A 287 -11.53 -4.98 -19.74
N GLU A 288 -11.88 -3.84 -20.30
CA GLU A 288 -10.93 -2.86 -20.85
C GLU A 288 -9.98 -2.34 -19.76
N ARG A 289 -10.50 -1.98 -18.58
CA ARG A 289 -9.66 -1.51 -17.46
C ARG A 289 -8.69 -2.59 -16.97
N TYR A 290 -9.13 -3.85 -16.91
CA TYR A 290 -8.23 -4.97 -16.62
C TYR A 290 -7.15 -5.10 -17.69
N ALA A 291 -7.57 -5.12 -18.96
CA ALA A 291 -6.69 -5.31 -20.10
C ALA A 291 -5.61 -4.21 -20.17
N ALA A 292 -6.03 -2.95 -20.01
CA ALA A 292 -5.12 -1.80 -19.94
C ALA A 292 -4.13 -1.93 -18.78
N ALA A 293 -4.61 -2.28 -17.58
CA ALA A 293 -3.74 -2.49 -16.42
C ALA A 293 -2.72 -3.61 -16.66
N ALA A 294 -3.17 -4.76 -17.15
CA ALA A 294 -2.32 -5.94 -17.37
C ALA A 294 -1.24 -5.68 -18.43
N LEU A 295 -1.63 -5.11 -19.57
CA LEU A 295 -0.69 -4.77 -20.64
C LEU A 295 0.32 -3.70 -20.21
N VAL A 296 -0.14 -2.60 -19.62
CA VAL A 296 0.76 -1.51 -19.19
C VAL A 296 1.71 -1.93 -18.08
N LEU A 297 1.32 -2.83 -17.18
CA LEU A 297 2.22 -3.28 -16.11
C LEU A 297 3.22 -4.32 -16.59
N PHE A 298 2.78 -5.30 -17.38
CA PHE A 298 3.49 -6.57 -17.53
C PHE A 298 3.95 -6.88 -18.95
N ARG A 299 3.50 -6.12 -19.95
CA ARG A 299 4.02 -6.21 -21.30
C ARG A 299 5.13 -5.17 -21.49
N PRO A 300 6.29 -5.52 -22.09
CA PRO A 300 7.30 -4.53 -22.48
C PRO A 300 6.79 -3.63 -23.62
N PHE A 301 7.05 -2.32 -23.54
CA PHE A 301 6.67 -1.34 -24.56
C PHE A 301 7.51 -0.06 -24.48
N ARG A 302 7.53 0.74 -25.54
CA ARG A 302 8.08 2.10 -25.61
C ARG A 302 7.08 3.13 -26.11
N CYS A 303 5.97 2.69 -26.70
CA CYS A 303 4.83 3.53 -27.05
C CYS A 303 3.50 2.77 -26.91
N LEU A 304 2.39 3.45 -27.17
CA LEU A 304 1.05 2.86 -27.06
C LEU A 304 0.82 1.78 -28.14
N GLU A 305 1.38 1.99 -29.32
CA GLU A 305 1.27 1.08 -30.46
C GLU A 305 1.89 -0.28 -30.17
N ASP A 306 2.96 -0.35 -29.38
CA ASP A 306 3.58 -1.62 -28.96
C ASP A 306 2.64 -2.47 -28.08
N LEU A 307 1.69 -1.84 -27.39
CA LEU A 307 0.73 -2.52 -26.54
C LEU A 307 -0.48 -3.04 -27.33
N LEU A 308 -0.98 -2.22 -28.27
CA LEU A 308 -2.22 -2.49 -29.00
C LEU A 308 -2.00 -3.22 -30.32
N GLU A 309 -0.80 -3.14 -30.92
CA GLU A 309 -0.50 -3.67 -32.25
C GLU A 309 -1.58 -3.25 -33.27
N ASP A 310 -2.07 -4.19 -34.08
CA ASP A 310 -3.13 -3.99 -35.08
C ASP A 310 -4.50 -3.69 -34.44
N ALA A 311 -4.67 -3.94 -33.14
CA ALA A 311 -5.94 -3.75 -32.44
C ALA A 311 -6.23 -2.27 -32.10
N ALA A 312 -5.29 -1.35 -32.35
CA ALA A 312 -5.42 0.07 -32.06
C ALA A 312 -6.64 0.74 -32.74
N ASN A 313 -7.10 0.22 -33.88
CA ASN A 313 -8.23 0.76 -34.63
C ASN A 313 -9.58 0.14 -34.25
N SER A 314 -9.61 -0.78 -33.30
CA SER A 314 -10.84 -1.45 -32.84
C SER A 314 -11.37 -0.82 -31.55
N GLY A 315 -12.69 -0.71 -31.42
CA GLY A 315 -13.32 -0.22 -30.18
C GLY A 315 -12.94 -1.04 -28.94
N ASP A 316 -12.58 -2.31 -29.13
CA ASP A 316 -12.16 -3.25 -28.08
C ASP A 316 -10.64 -3.52 -28.07
N GLY A 317 -9.81 -2.58 -28.56
CA GLY A 317 -8.39 -2.80 -28.83
C GLY A 317 -7.58 -3.33 -27.65
N TRP A 318 -7.80 -2.78 -26.46
CA TRP A 318 -7.17 -3.25 -25.22
C TRP A 318 -7.51 -4.71 -24.92
N ILE A 319 -8.78 -5.08 -25.04
CA ILE A 319 -9.25 -6.44 -24.73
C ILE A 319 -8.61 -7.44 -25.69
N GLN A 320 -8.64 -7.17 -27.00
CA GLN A 320 -8.08 -8.08 -28.01
C GLN A 320 -6.57 -8.25 -27.82
N ALA A 321 -5.84 -7.15 -27.62
CA ALA A 321 -4.41 -7.20 -27.36
C ALA A 321 -4.07 -7.99 -26.10
N CYS A 322 -4.85 -7.82 -25.02
CA CYS A 322 -4.67 -8.58 -23.78
C CYS A 322 -4.93 -10.08 -23.97
N LEU A 323 -5.96 -10.46 -24.74
CA LEU A 323 -6.26 -11.86 -25.03
C LEU A 323 -5.14 -12.52 -25.86
N ASN A 324 -4.61 -11.81 -26.86
CA ASN A 324 -3.50 -12.28 -27.68
C ASN A 324 -2.21 -12.45 -26.85
N TRP A 325 -1.93 -11.50 -25.96
CA TRP A 325 -0.76 -11.53 -25.08
C TRP A 325 -0.87 -12.57 -23.95
N ARG A 326 -2.08 -12.98 -23.55
CA ARG A 326 -2.35 -13.80 -22.36
C ARG A 326 -1.54 -15.11 -22.28
N ASN A 327 -1.25 -15.73 -23.41
CA ASN A 327 -0.51 -16.99 -23.46
C ASN A 327 1.02 -16.80 -23.44
N ASN A 328 1.51 -15.58 -23.66
CA ASN A 328 2.93 -15.23 -23.73
C ASN A 328 3.38 -14.40 -22.52
N ARG A 329 2.62 -14.43 -21.42
CA ARG A 329 2.93 -13.72 -20.19
C ARG A 329 4.13 -14.36 -19.50
N SER A 330 4.96 -13.54 -18.86
CA SER A 330 6.03 -14.03 -18.00
C SER A 330 5.46 -14.70 -16.74
N ASP A 331 6.21 -15.63 -16.16
CA ASP A 331 5.81 -16.34 -14.94
C ASP A 331 5.50 -15.37 -13.79
N ILE A 332 6.31 -14.31 -13.64
CA ILE A 332 6.08 -13.26 -12.63
C ILE A 332 4.76 -12.50 -12.84
N ALA A 333 4.39 -12.24 -14.09
CA ALA A 333 3.11 -11.60 -14.41
C ALA A 333 1.94 -12.53 -14.07
N VAL A 334 2.07 -13.83 -14.40
CA VAL A 334 1.06 -14.84 -14.03
C VAL A 334 0.90 -14.91 -12.51
N GLU A 335 1.99 -14.94 -11.76
CA GLU A 335 1.99 -14.99 -10.30
C GLU A 335 1.33 -13.75 -9.68
N ILE A 336 1.76 -12.54 -10.05
CA ILE A 336 1.19 -11.29 -9.50
C ILE A 336 -0.30 -11.18 -9.82
N MET A 337 -0.71 -11.54 -11.04
CA MET A 337 -2.12 -11.51 -11.44
C MET A 337 -2.94 -12.57 -10.69
N SER A 338 -2.40 -13.77 -10.47
CA SER A 338 -3.04 -14.81 -9.65
C SER A 338 -3.22 -14.36 -8.20
N ASN A 339 -2.18 -13.75 -7.61
CA ASN A 339 -2.25 -13.19 -6.26
C ASN A 339 -3.31 -12.06 -6.15
N SER A 340 -3.49 -11.29 -7.22
CA SER A 340 -4.54 -10.28 -7.30
C SER A 340 -5.94 -10.91 -7.34
N ASP A 341 -6.10 -12.03 -8.03
CA ASP A 341 -7.35 -12.79 -8.08
C ASP A 341 -7.70 -13.45 -6.74
N ASP A 342 -6.70 -13.86 -5.94
CA ASP A 342 -6.90 -14.42 -4.60
C ASP A 342 -7.60 -13.45 -3.64
N TYR A 343 -7.27 -12.15 -3.73
CA TYR A 343 -7.99 -11.11 -2.98
C TYR A 343 -9.49 -11.10 -3.34
N TYR A 344 -9.81 -11.20 -4.62
CA TYR A 344 -11.20 -11.22 -5.09
C TYR A 344 -11.91 -12.53 -4.73
N ALA A 345 -11.21 -13.66 -4.77
CA ALA A 345 -11.74 -14.93 -4.31
C ALA A 345 -12.12 -14.87 -2.82
N GLY A 346 -11.24 -14.32 -1.98
CA GLY A 346 -11.52 -14.09 -0.55
C GLY A 346 -12.68 -13.12 -0.34
N LYS A 347 -12.72 -12.02 -1.09
CA LYS A 347 -13.84 -11.06 -1.04
C LYS A 347 -15.19 -11.72 -1.38
N GLU A 348 -15.24 -12.49 -2.46
CA GLU A 348 -16.47 -13.15 -2.92
C GLU A 348 -16.98 -14.20 -1.93
N LYS A 349 -16.07 -14.96 -1.29
CA LYS A 349 -16.45 -15.88 -0.20
C LYS A 349 -17.04 -15.11 0.98
N ALA A 350 -16.38 -14.03 1.40
CA ALA A 350 -16.85 -13.17 2.49
C ALA A 350 -18.22 -12.53 2.18
N ASP A 351 -18.47 -12.17 0.92
CA ASP A 351 -19.75 -11.61 0.46
C ASP A 351 -20.88 -12.67 0.44
N ARG A 352 -20.56 -13.93 0.08
CA ARG A 352 -21.52 -15.05 0.12
C ARG A 352 -21.84 -15.55 1.54
N GLY A 353 -21.01 -15.20 2.52
CA GLY A 353 -21.11 -15.77 3.86
C GLY A 353 -20.55 -17.19 3.97
N ASP A 354 -19.82 -17.65 2.94
CA ASP A 354 -19.07 -18.91 2.91
C ASP A 354 -17.71 -18.72 3.63
N ASP A 355 -17.70 -18.09 4.81
CA ASP A 355 -16.54 -18.18 5.67
C ASP A 355 -16.39 -19.67 5.99
N CYS A 356 -15.37 -20.32 5.41
CA CYS A 356 -14.96 -21.63 5.89
C CYS A 356 -14.80 -21.46 7.41
N GLY A 357 -15.34 -22.39 8.20
CA GLY A 357 -15.34 -22.36 9.67
C GLY A 357 -13.94 -22.43 10.32
N LEU A 358 -12.94 -21.91 9.62
CA LEU A 358 -11.52 -21.86 9.89
C LEU A 358 -11.21 -20.53 10.56
N ALA A 359 -11.77 -20.40 11.76
CA ALA A 359 -11.23 -19.59 12.84
C ALA A 359 -10.86 -18.13 12.48
N PHE A 360 -11.71 -17.41 11.76
CA PHE A 360 -11.97 -16.02 12.11
C PHE A 360 -13.08 -16.00 13.17
N HIS A 361 -12.68 -16.15 14.43
CA HIS A 361 -13.51 -15.70 15.56
C HIS A 361 -13.38 -14.19 15.78
N SER A 362 -13.06 -13.42 14.74
CA SER A 362 -13.14 -11.96 14.76
C SER A 362 -14.36 -11.58 13.93
N SER A 363 -15.49 -11.39 14.61
CA SER A 363 -16.71 -10.87 14.00
C SER A 363 -16.63 -9.35 13.78
N GLU A 364 -15.44 -8.80 13.51
CA GLU A 364 -15.31 -7.42 13.05
C GLU A 364 -15.86 -7.23 11.62
N LEU A 365 -16.25 -8.32 10.96
CA LEU A 365 -16.79 -8.31 9.60
C LEU A 365 -18.12 -7.54 9.44
N ASN A 366 -18.83 -7.23 10.54
CA ASN A 366 -20.08 -6.47 10.52
C ASN A 366 -20.20 -5.46 11.68
N TYR A 367 -19.38 -4.41 11.77
CA TYR A 367 -19.84 -3.04 12.06
C TYR A 367 -18.68 -2.06 12.31
N ASP A 368 -18.96 -0.78 12.04
CA ASP A 368 -18.17 0.41 12.39
C ASP A 368 -18.07 0.63 13.91
N SER A 369 -17.13 -0.02 14.58
CA SER A 369 -16.63 0.49 15.87
C SER A 369 -15.29 1.21 15.65
N ASP A 370 -15.26 2.48 16.02
CA ASP A 370 -14.16 3.45 15.87
C ASP A 370 -12.92 3.18 16.76
N GLU A 371 -12.79 1.99 17.39
CA GLU A 371 -11.84 1.82 18.51
C GLU A 371 -10.84 0.63 18.42
N SER A 372 -10.78 -0.14 17.33
CA SER A 372 -9.71 -1.17 17.19
C SER A 372 -8.56 -0.70 16.30
N VAL A 373 -7.45 -0.29 16.93
CA VAL A 373 -6.15 -0.14 16.24
C VAL A 373 -5.52 -1.54 16.13
N ASN A 374 -5.84 -2.24 15.04
CA ASN A 374 -5.21 -3.51 14.72
C ASN A 374 -3.83 -3.27 14.08
N VAL A 375 -2.76 -3.60 14.82
CA VAL A 375 -1.40 -3.65 14.25
C VAL A 375 -1.23 -5.01 13.59
N VAL A 376 -1.40 -5.07 12.27
CA VAL A 376 -1.10 -6.25 11.47
C VAL A 376 0.38 -6.21 11.08
N CYS A 377 1.22 -6.95 11.80
CA CYS A 377 2.60 -7.20 11.38
C CYS A 377 2.60 -8.33 10.34
N LEU A 378 2.53 -7.98 9.06
CA LEU A 378 2.84 -8.92 7.98
C LEU A 378 4.36 -9.10 7.95
N VAL A 379 4.84 -10.21 8.51
CA VAL A 379 6.22 -10.67 8.31
C VAL A 379 6.15 -11.76 7.25
N PRO A 380 6.39 -11.46 5.96
CA PRO A 380 6.62 -12.52 5.00
C PRO A 380 7.96 -13.17 5.33
N ILE A 381 7.93 -14.44 5.74
CA ILE A 381 9.11 -15.28 5.77
C ILE A 381 9.28 -15.81 4.34
N PHE A 382 10.03 -15.09 3.52
CA PHE A 382 10.58 -15.68 2.30
C PHE A 382 11.81 -16.48 2.73
N GLY A 383 11.68 -17.80 2.68
CA GLY A 383 12.78 -18.76 2.87
C GLY A 383 13.46 -19.08 1.56
#